data_AF-A0A9P0DMC6-F1
#
_entry.id   AF-A0A9P0DMC6-F1
#
_cell.length_a   1.000
_cell.length_b   1.000
_cell.length_c   1.000
_cell.angle_alpha   90.00
_cell.angle_beta   90.00
_cell.angle_gamma   90.00
#
_symmetry.space_group_name_H-M   'P 1'
#
loop_
_entity.id
_entity.type
_entity.pdbx_description
1 polymer ?
#
loop_
_entity_poly.entity_id
_entity_poly.type
_entity_poly.pdbx_seq_one_letter_code
_entity_poly.pdbx_strand_id
1 'polypeptide(L)'
;MTGKSNEDLFAMLEKVLQQNDDIKKDISKLNNNLEDIREDIKEIRQENKTLEEENKILNNKIESLENKLKKYNIIIYGLKEEREEVTQSVVVKLFREKLEEPFNETEIRDCYRIGKSEGEKPRPVLVEFVRYFSKKNILAKSKTLKKEEGVFITLDYTAAEYKRRKLLHKHLKSARETDHLAYIKNNVLCVDAEKYTYEDIVKNRIPNFNNLGASGETEIKARKGEKRTNENSPDRETITSKPKVFISQTVRTTRQSRLN
;
A
#
# COMPACT_ATOMS: atom_id res chain seq x y z
N MET A 1 -89.00 1.65 -24.05
CA MET A 1 -87.83 2.29 -23.40
C MET A 1 -86.51 1.53 -23.63
N THR A 2 -86.51 0.41 -24.37
CA THR A 2 -85.34 -0.49 -24.55
C THR A 2 -84.43 -0.15 -25.74
N GLY A 3 -84.86 0.71 -26.68
CA GLY A 3 -84.05 1.10 -27.85
C GLY A 3 -82.90 2.06 -27.53
N LYS A 4 -83.15 3.07 -26.68
CA LYS A 4 -82.12 4.05 -26.26
C LYS A 4 -80.96 3.40 -25.50
N SER A 5 -81.22 2.39 -24.65
CA SER A 5 -80.17 1.71 -23.90
C SER A 5 -79.24 0.87 -24.78
N ASN A 6 -79.73 0.38 -25.93
CA ASN A 6 -78.90 -0.39 -26.86
C ASN A 6 -78.04 0.54 -27.72
N GLU A 7 -78.56 1.68 -28.18
CA GLU A 7 -77.78 2.70 -28.90
C GLU A 7 -76.65 3.26 -28.03
N ASP A 8 -76.93 3.56 -26.76
CA ASP A 8 -75.92 4.01 -25.79
C ASP A 8 -74.83 2.94 -25.57
N LEU A 9 -75.22 1.65 -25.55
CA LEU A 9 -74.29 0.53 -25.43
C LEU A 9 -73.39 0.38 -26.68
N PHE A 10 -73.96 0.56 -27.88
CA PHE A 10 -73.19 0.53 -29.13
C PHE A 10 -72.18 1.68 -29.22
N ALA A 11 -72.60 2.90 -28.86
CA ALA A 11 -71.70 4.06 -28.83
C ALA A 11 -70.56 3.88 -27.82
N MET A 12 -70.85 3.26 -26.66
CA MET A 12 -69.84 2.95 -25.66
C MET A 12 -68.86 1.87 -26.16
N LEU A 13 -69.34 0.86 -26.88
CA LEU A 13 -68.51 -0.17 -27.49
C LEU A 13 -67.57 0.42 -28.56
N GLU A 14 -68.07 1.30 -29.41
CA GLU A 14 -67.27 1.97 -30.44
C GLU A 14 -66.16 2.83 -29.82
N LYS A 15 -66.47 3.54 -28.73
CA LYS A 15 -65.46 4.31 -27.97
C LYS A 15 -64.39 3.42 -27.37
N VAL A 16 -64.75 2.24 -26.84
CA VAL A 16 -63.79 1.26 -26.30
C VAL A 16 -62.91 0.68 -27.41
N LEU A 17 -63.47 0.40 -28.59
CA LEU A 17 -62.68 -0.05 -29.75
C LEU A 17 -61.67 1.00 -30.20
N GLN A 18 -62.09 2.27 -30.28
CA GLN A 18 -61.19 3.37 -30.62
C GLN A 18 -60.06 3.52 -29.59
N GLN A 19 -60.38 3.45 -28.29
CA GLN A 19 -59.38 3.48 -27.21
C GLN A 19 -58.39 2.32 -27.34
N ASN A 20 -58.84 1.11 -27.67
CA ASN A 20 -57.96 -0.04 -27.86
C ASN A 20 -56.99 0.16 -29.04
N ASP A 21 -57.43 0.78 -30.12
CA ASP A 21 -56.56 1.05 -31.27
C ASP A 21 -55.53 2.15 -30.98
N ASP A 22 -55.90 3.16 -30.20
CA ASP A 22 -54.95 4.18 -29.75
C ASP A 22 -53.94 3.61 -28.75
N ILE A 23 -54.38 2.74 -27.83
CA ILE A 23 -53.48 1.97 -26.94
C ILE A 23 -52.49 1.13 -27.75
N LYS A 24 -52.93 0.44 -28.81
CA LYS A 24 -52.02 -0.32 -29.68
C LYS A 24 -50.96 0.56 -30.33
N LYS A 25 -51.34 1.74 -30.82
CA LYS A 25 -50.39 2.70 -31.41
C LYS A 25 -49.37 3.18 -30.38
N ASP A 26 -49.81 3.48 -29.17
CA ASP A 26 -48.91 3.94 -28.11
C ASP A 26 -47.97 2.82 -27.63
N ILE A 27 -48.45 1.58 -27.52
CA ILE A 27 -47.60 0.40 -27.26
C ILE A 27 -46.54 0.25 -28.36
N SER A 28 -46.91 0.43 -29.63
CA SER A 28 -45.95 0.35 -30.73
C SER A 28 -44.86 1.43 -30.63
N LYS A 29 -45.23 2.68 -30.32
CA LYS A 29 -44.27 3.77 -30.12
C LYS A 29 -43.36 3.50 -28.92
N LEU A 30 -43.93 3.03 -27.81
CA LEU A 30 -43.17 2.68 -26.61
C LEU A 30 -42.17 1.55 -26.89
N ASN A 31 -42.56 0.54 -27.67
CA ASN A 31 -41.64 -0.54 -28.04
C ASN A 31 -40.47 -0.04 -28.88
N ASN A 32 -40.72 0.83 -29.86
CA ASN A 32 -39.64 1.42 -30.66
C ASN A 32 -38.70 2.25 -29.78
N ASN A 33 -39.24 3.13 -28.93
CA ASN A 33 -38.43 3.91 -28.00
C ASN A 33 -37.62 3.02 -27.04
N LEU A 34 -38.18 1.88 -26.61
CA LEU A 34 -37.48 0.91 -25.77
C LEU A 34 -36.33 0.20 -26.52
N GLU A 35 -36.48 -0.02 -27.83
CA GLU A 35 -35.40 -0.56 -28.66
C GLU A 35 -34.28 0.47 -28.82
N ASP A 36 -34.61 1.72 -29.14
CA ASP A 36 -33.63 2.82 -29.25
C ASP A 36 -32.85 3.00 -27.93
N ILE A 37 -33.55 3.07 -26.79
CA ILE A 37 -32.91 3.18 -25.47
C ILE A 37 -31.99 1.99 -25.18
N ARG A 38 -32.36 0.78 -25.62
CA ARG A 38 -31.51 -0.41 -25.42
C ARG A 38 -30.25 -0.34 -26.25
N GLU A 39 -30.34 0.21 -27.46
CA GLU A 39 -29.19 0.46 -28.33
C GLU A 39 -28.25 1.51 -27.71
N ASP A 40 -28.78 2.65 -27.28
CA ASP A 40 -28.02 3.71 -26.59
C ASP A 40 -27.30 3.17 -25.36
N ILE A 41 -27.99 2.37 -24.52
CA ILE A 41 -27.38 1.75 -23.33
C ILE A 41 -26.21 0.83 -23.72
N LYS A 42 -26.33 0.11 -24.83
CA LYS A 42 -25.27 -0.79 -25.30
C LYS A 42 -24.05 0.01 -25.79
N GLU A 43 -24.28 1.08 -26.53
CA GLU A 43 -23.21 1.98 -27.01
C GLU A 43 -22.50 2.66 -25.84
N ILE A 44 -23.24 3.26 -24.91
CA ILE A 44 -22.70 3.90 -23.71
C ILE A 44 -21.89 2.91 -22.87
N ARG A 45 -22.33 1.66 -22.74
CA ARG A 45 -21.55 0.62 -22.02
C ARG A 45 -20.26 0.28 -22.74
N GLN A 46 -20.28 0.22 -24.06
CA GLN A 46 -19.09 -0.07 -24.86
C GLN A 46 -18.08 1.08 -24.78
N GLU A 47 -18.55 2.32 -24.90
CA GLU A 47 -17.71 3.52 -24.75
C GLU A 47 -17.10 3.61 -23.34
N ASN A 48 -17.91 3.40 -22.29
CA ASN A 48 -17.41 3.39 -20.91
C ASN A 48 -16.30 2.35 -20.72
N LYS A 49 -16.45 1.15 -21.29
CA LYS A 49 -15.41 0.12 -21.22
C LYS A 49 -14.12 0.57 -21.91
N THR A 50 -14.21 1.18 -23.09
CA THR A 50 -13.05 1.72 -23.81
C THR A 50 -12.39 2.83 -23.00
N LEU A 51 -13.16 3.77 -22.44
CA LEU A 51 -12.66 4.85 -21.59
C LEU A 51 -11.98 4.34 -20.31
N GLU A 52 -12.51 3.29 -19.68
CA GLU A 52 -11.88 2.65 -18.52
C GLU A 52 -10.53 2.02 -18.88
N GLU A 53 -10.43 1.36 -20.04
CA GLU A 53 -9.19 0.77 -20.54
C GLU A 53 -8.13 1.85 -20.85
N GLU A 54 -8.53 2.94 -21.53
CA GLU A 54 -7.65 4.07 -21.82
C GLU A 54 -7.17 4.77 -20.54
N ASN A 55 -8.08 5.03 -19.60
CA ASN A 55 -7.72 5.61 -18.29
C ASN A 55 -6.71 4.73 -17.55
N LYS A 56 -6.87 3.41 -17.60
CA LYS A 56 -5.91 2.48 -16.99
C LYS A 56 -4.53 2.59 -17.66
N ILE A 57 -4.47 2.65 -18.99
CA ILE A 57 -3.21 2.80 -19.73
C ILE A 57 -2.54 4.14 -19.38
N LEU A 58 -3.29 5.23 -19.37
CA LEU A 58 -2.80 6.56 -19.04
C LEU A 58 -2.26 6.63 -17.61
N ASN A 59 -3.00 6.09 -16.63
CA ASN A 59 -2.56 6.04 -15.24
C ASN A 59 -1.25 5.24 -15.08
N ASN A 60 -1.13 4.09 -15.75
CA ASN A 60 0.11 3.31 -15.74
C ASN A 60 1.29 4.08 -16.37
N LYS A 61 1.03 4.84 -17.44
CA LYS A 61 2.05 5.67 -18.10
C LYS A 61 2.50 6.82 -17.19
N ILE A 62 1.56 7.50 -16.54
CA ILE A 62 1.84 8.56 -15.55
C ILE A 62 2.70 7.99 -14.42
N GLU A 63 2.29 6.87 -13.81
CA GLU A 63 3.05 6.23 -12.74
C GLU A 63 4.46 5.83 -13.19
N SER A 64 4.63 5.32 -14.42
CA SER A 64 5.94 5.00 -14.99
C SER A 64 6.83 6.24 -15.13
N LEU A 65 6.27 7.36 -15.59
CA LEU A 65 6.99 8.62 -15.76
C LEU A 65 7.37 9.23 -14.41
N GLU A 66 6.46 9.27 -13.44
CA GLU A 66 6.75 9.73 -12.09
C GLU A 66 7.86 8.89 -11.44
N ASN A 67 7.81 7.57 -11.59
CA ASN A 67 8.86 6.68 -11.09
C ASN A 67 10.22 6.98 -11.72
N LYS A 68 10.27 7.33 -13.01
CA LYS A 68 11.53 7.72 -13.67
C LYS A 68 12.06 9.04 -13.12
N LEU A 69 11.20 10.04 -12.92
CA LEU A 69 11.57 11.34 -12.35
C LEU A 69 12.07 11.20 -10.90
N LYS A 70 11.37 10.39 -10.09
CA LYS A 70 11.71 10.18 -8.67
C LYS A 70 12.81 9.13 -8.45
N LYS A 71 13.28 8.47 -9.51
CA LYS A 71 14.25 7.37 -9.44
C LYS A 71 15.52 7.76 -8.69
N TYR A 72 15.95 9.01 -8.82
CA TYR A 72 17.17 9.53 -8.21
C TYR A 72 16.90 10.36 -6.95
N ASN A 73 15.66 10.40 -6.47
CA ASN A 73 15.27 11.28 -5.38
C ASN A 73 15.21 10.54 -4.04
N ILE A 74 15.55 11.24 -2.97
CA ILE A 74 15.22 10.87 -1.58
C ILE A 74 14.57 12.06 -0.88
N ILE A 75 13.86 11.76 0.21
CA ILE A 75 13.30 12.77 1.10
C ILE A 75 13.92 12.61 2.48
N ILE A 76 14.38 13.72 3.04
CA ILE A 76 14.95 13.81 4.38
C ILE A 76 13.97 14.58 5.27
N TYR A 77 13.52 13.96 6.34
CA TYR A 77 12.66 14.55 7.36
C TYR A 77 13.45 14.84 8.63
N GLY A 78 13.01 15.85 9.39
CA GLY A 78 13.58 16.16 10.71
C GLY A 78 14.93 16.87 10.69
N LEU A 79 15.46 17.20 9.51
CA LEU A 79 16.68 17.98 9.40
C LEU A 79 16.40 19.42 9.84
N LYS A 80 17.02 19.88 10.93
CA LYS A 80 16.83 21.24 11.46
C LYS A 80 17.01 22.29 10.36
N GLU A 81 16.17 23.30 10.37
CA GLU A 81 16.16 24.40 9.40
C GLU A 81 16.73 25.65 10.06
N GLU A 82 17.71 26.28 9.40
CA GLU A 82 18.31 27.54 9.83
C GLU A 82 17.96 28.66 8.85
N ARG A 83 17.95 29.90 9.34
CA ARG A 83 17.71 31.06 8.47
C ARG A 83 18.85 31.17 7.46
N GLU A 84 18.49 31.39 6.19
CA GLU A 84 19.45 31.59 5.10
C GLU A 84 20.43 30.41 4.91
N GLU A 85 20.01 29.19 5.27
CA GLU A 85 20.83 28.00 5.06
C GLU A 85 21.02 27.69 3.57
N VAL A 86 22.22 27.21 3.23
CA VAL A 86 22.45 26.52 1.95
C VAL A 86 22.05 25.07 2.14
N THR A 87 20.83 24.70 1.71
CA THR A 87 20.25 23.36 1.95
C THR A 87 21.18 22.23 1.54
N GLN A 88 21.85 22.36 0.38
CA GLN A 88 22.80 21.36 -0.11
C GLN A 88 23.98 21.14 0.86
N SER A 89 24.56 22.21 1.41
CA SER A 89 25.69 22.11 2.35
C SER A 89 25.27 21.41 3.66
N VAL A 90 24.06 21.68 4.15
CA VAL A 90 23.51 20.99 5.34
C VAL A 90 23.32 19.50 5.08
N VAL A 91 22.82 19.14 3.89
CA VAL A 91 22.66 17.74 3.47
C VAL A 91 24.01 17.02 3.34
N VAL A 92 25.00 17.66 2.72
CA VAL A 92 26.34 17.07 2.59
C VAL A 92 26.99 16.87 3.96
N LYS A 93 26.82 17.83 4.87
CA LYS A 93 27.26 17.70 6.27
C LYS A 93 26.61 16.49 6.95
N LEU A 94 25.30 16.33 6.81
CA LEU A 94 24.57 15.17 7.31
C LEU A 94 25.17 13.86 6.78
N PHE A 95 25.42 13.75 5.47
CA PHE A 95 25.95 12.53 4.88
C PHE A 95 27.37 12.20 5.34
N ARG A 96 28.23 13.22 5.48
CA ARG A 96 29.62 13.02 5.94
C ARG A 96 29.69 12.67 7.41
N GLU A 97 28.97 13.41 8.26
CA GLU A 97 29.10 13.30 9.72
C GLU A 97 28.25 12.16 10.30
N LYS A 98 27.04 11.93 9.78
CA LYS A 98 26.11 10.94 10.35
C LYS A 98 26.10 9.61 9.61
N LEU A 99 26.37 9.62 8.30
CA LEU A 99 26.42 8.39 7.50
C LEU A 99 27.85 7.94 7.19
N GLU A 100 28.86 8.71 7.62
CA GLU A 100 30.27 8.44 7.36
C GLU A 100 30.51 8.14 5.87
N GLU A 101 29.83 8.90 5.00
CA GLU A 101 29.94 8.74 3.54
C GLU A 101 30.77 9.89 2.97
N PRO A 102 31.86 9.61 2.23
CA PRO A 102 32.63 10.63 1.55
C PRO A 102 31.82 11.19 0.37
N PHE A 103 30.97 12.17 0.66
CA PHE A 103 30.02 12.70 -0.30
C PHE A 103 30.48 14.07 -0.83
N ASN A 104 30.52 14.25 -2.15
CA ASN A 104 30.83 15.54 -2.78
C ASN A 104 29.55 16.26 -3.20
N GLU A 105 29.52 17.59 -3.10
CA GLU A 105 28.41 18.43 -3.56
C GLU A 105 28.06 18.17 -5.02
N THR A 106 29.04 17.86 -5.88
CA THR A 106 28.83 17.54 -7.31
C THR A 106 28.02 16.26 -7.57
N GLU A 107 27.78 15.42 -6.56
CA GLU A 107 26.92 14.24 -6.69
C GLU A 107 25.43 14.55 -6.52
N ILE A 108 25.09 15.74 -6.03
CA ILE A 108 23.73 16.26 -5.95
C ILE A 108 23.47 17.07 -7.23
N ARG A 109 22.36 16.74 -7.91
CA ARG A 109 21.86 17.51 -9.03
C ARG A 109 21.03 18.68 -8.55
N ASP A 110 20.11 18.42 -7.63
CA ASP A 110 19.21 19.42 -7.08
C ASP A 110 18.87 19.10 -5.62
N CYS A 111 18.68 20.12 -4.81
CA CYS A 111 18.38 19.99 -3.38
C CYS A 111 17.63 21.21 -2.84
N TYR A 112 16.43 20.98 -2.32
CA TYR A 112 15.58 22.05 -1.81
C TYR A 112 14.61 21.56 -0.74
N ARG A 113 14.16 22.50 0.10
CA ARG A 113 13.11 22.28 1.12
C ARG A 113 11.73 22.25 0.44
N ILE A 114 10.89 21.30 0.82
CA ILE A 114 9.54 21.14 0.29
C ILE A 114 8.53 21.87 1.18
N GLY A 115 7.66 22.67 0.57
CA GLY A 115 6.52 23.30 1.25
C GLY A 115 6.82 24.64 1.91
N LYS A 116 5.81 25.17 2.60
CA LYS A 116 5.86 26.46 3.31
C LYS A 116 6.43 26.28 4.72
N SER A 117 7.14 27.29 5.21
CA SER A 117 7.68 27.27 6.57
C SER A 117 6.59 27.61 7.57
N GLU A 118 6.22 26.65 8.42
CA GLU A 118 5.16 26.79 9.44
C GLU A 118 5.74 26.86 10.88
N GLY A 119 7.06 26.96 11.02
CA GLY A 119 7.75 27.29 12.28
C GLY A 119 7.84 26.17 13.32
N GLU A 120 6.83 25.30 13.43
CA GLU A 120 6.82 24.22 14.44
C GLU A 120 7.67 23.01 14.06
N LYS A 121 7.75 22.68 12.76
CA LYS A 121 8.44 21.50 12.26
C LYS A 121 9.35 21.85 11.09
N PRO A 122 10.58 21.32 11.04
CA PRO A 122 11.47 21.55 9.92
C PRO A 122 10.86 20.97 8.64
N ARG A 123 10.97 21.71 7.54
CA ARG A 123 10.46 21.25 6.24
C ARG A 123 11.26 20.04 5.74
N PRO A 124 10.61 19.06 5.08
CA PRO A 124 11.31 17.98 4.43
C PRO A 124 12.25 18.52 3.34
N VAL A 125 13.39 17.86 3.13
CA VAL A 125 14.33 18.17 2.06
C VAL A 125 14.23 17.12 0.97
N LEU A 126 14.06 17.57 -0.27
CA LEU A 126 14.27 16.73 -1.45
C LEU A 126 15.74 16.79 -1.84
N VAL A 127 16.31 15.63 -2.18
CA VAL A 127 17.65 15.53 -2.76
C VAL A 127 17.55 14.67 -4.01
N GLU A 128 17.90 15.24 -5.17
CA GLU A 128 18.07 14.52 -6.42
C GLU A 128 19.57 14.26 -6.66
N PHE A 129 19.92 12.99 -6.83
CA PHE A 129 21.30 12.57 -7.11
C PHE A 129 21.60 12.52 -8.61
N VAL A 130 22.85 12.80 -8.98
CA VAL A 130 23.33 12.57 -10.35
C VAL A 130 23.35 11.07 -10.69
N ARG A 131 23.73 10.24 -9.71
CA ARG A 131 23.90 8.79 -9.88
C ARG A 131 22.97 7.99 -8.98
N TYR A 132 22.40 6.92 -9.53
CA TYR A 132 21.53 6.02 -8.76
C TYR A 132 22.30 5.24 -7.68
N PHE A 133 23.60 5.02 -7.89
CA PHE A 133 24.47 4.37 -6.91
C PHE A 133 24.58 5.20 -5.63
N SER A 134 24.80 6.51 -5.73
CA SER A 134 24.86 7.43 -4.59
C SER A 134 23.59 7.35 -3.74
N LYS A 135 22.40 7.42 -4.39
CA LYS A 135 21.10 7.20 -3.74
C LYS A 135 21.05 5.87 -2.97
N LYS A 136 21.43 4.77 -3.64
CA LYS A 136 21.39 3.42 -3.04
C LYS A 136 22.29 3.32 -1.81
N ASN A 137 23.50 3.88 -1.88
CA ASN A 137 24.45 3.84 -0.77
C ASN A 137 23.93 4.62 0.43
N ILE A 138 23.45 5.85 0.21
CA ILE A 138 22.83 6.68 1.26
C ILE A 138 21.64 5.98 1.91
N LEU A 139 20.75 5.34 1.13
CA LEU A 139 19.61 4.60 1.67
C LEU A 139 19.99 3.32 2.43
N ALA A 140 21.10 2.68 2.07
CA ALA A 140 21.60 1.53 2.81
C ALA A 140 22.14 1.96 4.18
N LYS A 141 22.93 3.04 4.19
CA LYS A 141 23.51 3.63 5.39
C LYS A 141 22.49 4.33 6.28
N SER A 142 21.42 4.91 5.73
CA SER A 142 20.41 5.61 6.53
C SER A 142 19.73 4.76 7.60
N LYS A 143 19.79 3.42 7.46
CA LYS A 143 19.32 2.48 8.48
C LYS A 143 20.12 2.50 9.78
N THR A 144 21.35 3.04 9.76
CA THR A 144 22.20 3.17 10.94
C THR A 144 21.91 4.46 11.72
N LEU A 145 21.16 5.40 11.14
CA LEU A 145 20.74 6.62 11.83
C LEU A 145 19.93 6.26 13.07
N LYS A 146 20.34 6.80 14.21
CA LYS A 146 19.65 6.56 15.47
C LYS A 146 18.32 7.31 15.45
N LYS A 147 17.25 6.63 15.87
CA LYS A 147 15.90 7.23 15.96
C LYS A 147 15.87 8.51 16.82
N GLU A 148 16.73 8.57 17.84
CA GLU A 148 16.88 9.70 18.76
C GLU A 148 17.37 10.98 18.07
N GLU A 149 18.03 10.88 16.91
CA GLU A 149 18.46 12.04 16.15
C GLU A 149 17.29 12.75 15.44
N GLY A 150 16.11 12.12 15.39
CA GLY A 150 14.91 12.70 14.78
C GLY A 150 14.97 12.87 13.26
N VAL A 151 16.06 12.46 12.62
CA VAL A 151 16.27 12.53 11.16
C VAL A 151 15.88 11.22 10.50
N PHE A 152 15.06 11.29 9.46
CA PHE A 152 14.60 10.11 8.72
C PHE A 152 14.81 10.30 7.22
N ILE A 153 15.43 9.34 6.58
CA ILE A 153 15.65 9.34 5.13
C ILE A 153 14.78 8.27 4.49
N THR A 154 13.95 8.67 3.54
CA THR A 154 13.07 7.77 2.79
C THR A 154 13.24 7.95 1.29
N LEU A 155 12.71 7.00 0.53
CA LEU A 155 12.50 7.20 -0.91
C LEU A 155 11.47 8.31 -1.14
N ASP A 156 11.62 9.00 -2.27
CA ASP A 156 10.56 9.83 -2.84
C ASP A 156 9.59 8.93 -3.61
N TYR A 157 8.43 8.66 -3.00
CA TYR A 157 7.42 7.76 -3.55
C TYR A 157 6.44 8.52 -4.45
N THR A 158 5.88 7.82 -5.45
CA THR A 158 4.70 8.33 -6.17
C THR A 158 3.47 8.37 -5.26
N ALA A 159 2.43 9.10 -5.67
CA ALA A 159 1.18 9.13 -4.91
C ALA A 159 0.55 7.74 -4.77
N ALA A 160 0.63 6.92 -5.83
CA ALA A 160 0.15 5.54 -5.82
C ALA A 160 0.97 4.67 -4.85
N GLU A 161 2.30 4.74 -4.91
CA GLU A 161 3.18 4.01 -4.00
C GLU A 161 2.96 4.42 -2.54
N TYR A 162 2.82 5.71 -2.27
CA TYR A 162 2.54 6.22 -0.93
C TYR A 162 1.23 5.65 -0.38
N LYS A 163 0.15 5.68 -1.19
CA LYS A 163 -1.15 5.08 -0.80
C LYS A 163 -1.01 3.59 -0.49
N ARG A 164 -0.34 2.83 -1.36
CA ARG A 164 -0.09 1.39 -1.16
C ARG A 164 0.68 1.15 0.13
N ARG A 165 1.79 1.86 0.35
CA ARG A 165 2.64 1.71 1.53
C ARG A 165 1.94 2.14 2.81
N LYS A 166 1.17 3.23 2.79
CA LYS A 166 0.40 3.71 3.95
C LYS A 166 -0.59 2.65 4.43
N LEU A 167 -1.29 2.02 3.48
CA LEU A 167 -2.22 0.94 3.80
C LEU A 167 -1.48 -0.29 4.38
N LEU A 168 -0.41 -0.73 3.74
CA LEU A 168 0.40 -1.86 4.22
C LEU A 168 0.95 -1.60 5.63
N HIS A 169 1.47 -0.39 5.90
CA HIS A 169 2.00 -0.03 7.22
C HIS A 169 0.91 0.05 8.30
N LYS A 170 -0.31 0.48 7.93
CA LYS A 170 -1.46 0.46 8.85
C LYS A 170 -1.73 -0.96 9.34
N HIS A 171 -1.83 -1.92 8.42
CA HIS A 171 -2.08 -3.33 8.78
C HIS A 171 -0.87 -3.99 9.46
N LEU A 172 0.35 -3.65 9.05
CA LEU A 172 1.58 -4.07 9.74
C LEU A 172 1.56 -3.66 11.21
N LYS A 173 1.14 -2.42 11.49
CA LYS A 173 1.04 -1.90 12.85
C LYS A 173 -0.02 -2.67 13.64
N SER A 174 -1.24 -2.80 13.11
CA SER A 174 -2.31 -3.57 13.76
C SER A 174 -1.87 -5.01 14.08
N ALA A 175 -1.28 -5.72 13.12
CA ALA A 175 -0.85 -7.11 13.32
C ALA A 175 0.20 -7.25 14.44
N ARG A 176 1.15 -6.31 14.52
CA ARG A 176 2.17 -6.29 15.59
C ARG A 176 1.59 -5.93 16.95
N GLU A 177 0.56 -5.09 17.00
CA GLU A 177 -0.14 -4.75 18.25
C GLU A 177 -0.93 -5.94 18.79
N THR A 178 -1.30 -6.89 17.93
CA THR A 178 -1.93 -8.16 18.28
C THR A 178 -0.96 -9.34 18.35
N ASP A 179 0.32 -9.09 18.63
CA ASP A 179 1.38 -10.11 18.82
C ASP A 179 1.63 -11.07 17.63
N HIS A 180 1.23 -10.70 16.41
CA HIS A 180 1.56 -11.46 15.20
C HIS A 180 2.95 -11.09 14.65
N LEU A 181 3.65 -12.07 14.09
CA LEU A 181 4.92 -11.83 13.42
C LEU A 181 4.67 -11.21 12.05
N ALA A 182 4.78 -9.88 11.98
CA ALA A 182 4.50 -9.13 10.75
C ALA A 182 5.68 -8.28 10.23
N TYR A 183 5.89 -8.30 8.92
CA TYR A 183 6.87 -7.48 8.20
C TYR A 183 6.44 -7.20 6.76
N ILE A 184 6.98 -6.14 6.15
CA ILE A 184 6.75 -5.82 4.73
C ILE A 184 8.01 -6.14 3.94
N LYS A 185 7.87 -6.89 2.84
CA LYS A 185 8.95 -7.17 1.89
C LYS A 185 8.42 -7.08 0.46
N ASN A 186 9.14 -6.37 -0.41
CA ASN A 186 8.79 -6.21 -1.83
C ASN A 186 7.33 -5.79 -2.06
N ASN A 187 6.84 -4.79 -1.30
CA ASN A 187 5.45 -4.29 -1.34
C ASN A 187 4.37 -5.32 -0.97
N VAL A 188 4.74 -6.41 -0.28
CA VAL A 188 3.83 -7.42 0.25
C VAL A 188 3.92 -7.40 1.78
N LEU A 189 2.76 -7.43 2.45
CA LEU A 189 2.66 -7.61 3.89
C LEU A 189 2.71 -9.10 4.20
N CYS A 190 3.66 -9.53 5.02
CA CYS A 190 3.71 -10.88 5.56
C CYS A 190 3.23 -10.87 7.01
N VAL A 191 2.28 -11.74 7.37
CA VAL A 191 1.81 -11.96 8.75
C VAL A 191 1.80 -13.46 9.00
N ASP A 192 2.56 -13.95 9.98
CA ASP A 192 2.65 -15.38 10.33
C ASP A 192 2.85 -16.31 9.13
N ALA A 193 3.78 -15.93 8.25
CA ALA A 193 4.12 -16.59 6.98
C ALA A 193 3.09 -16.46 5.84
N GLU A 194 1.89 -15.92 6.10
CA GLU A 194 0.91 -15.58 5.06
C GLU A 194 1.22 -14.25 4.39
N LYS A 195 0.92 -14.13 3.09
CA LYS A 195 1.27 -12.99 2.25
C LYS A 195 0.04 -12.26 1.75
N TYR A 196 0.03 -10.94 1.91
CA TYR A 196 -1.08 -10.07 1.52
C TYR A 196 -0.57 -8.92 0.64
N THR A 197 -1.10 -8.82 -0.57
CA THR A 197 -0.85 -7.71 -1.48
C THR A 197 -1.71 -6.49 -1.12
N TYR A 198 -1.46 -5.35 -1.76
CA TYR A 198 -2.33 -4.19 -1.63
C TYR A 198 -3.78 -4.52 -2.04
N GLU A 199 -3.93 -5.26 -3.14
CA GLU A 199 -5.23 -5.66 -3.68
C GLU A 199 -5.99 -6.60 -2.74
N ASP A 200 -5.29 -7.50 -2.04
CA ASP A 200 -5.90 -8.38 -1.05
C ASP A 200 -6.47 -7.60 0.12
N ILE A 201 -5.72 -6.60 0.61
CA ILE A 201 -6.16 -5.75 1.72
C ILE A 201 -7.36 -4.89 1.31
N VAL A 202 -7.34 -4.28 0.12
CA VAL A 202 -8.47 -3.48 -0.39
C VAL A 202 -9.73 -4.33 -0.58
N LYS A 203 -9.57 -5.61 -0.95
CA LYS A 203 -10.68 -6.57 -1.09
C LYS A 203 -11.09 -7.23 0.24
N ASN A 204 -10.56 -6.76 1.38
CA ASN A 204 -10.81 -7.32 2.71
C ASN A 204 -10.50 -8.83 2.81
N ARG A 205 -9.47 -9.31 2.10
CA ARG A 205 -9.02 -10.72 2.13
C ARG A 205 -7.94 -10.98 3.19
N ILE A 206 -7.78 -10.07 4.14
CA ILE A 206 -6.84 -10.17 5.26
C ILE A 206 -7.64 -10.35 6.56
N PRO A 207 -7.17 -11.16 7.53
CA PRO A 207 -7.81 -11.27 8.83
C PRO A 207 -7.93 -9.89 9.49
N ASN A 208 -9.06 -9.64 10.17
CA ASN A 208 -9.27 -8.40 10.88
C ASN A 208 -8.57 -8.43 12.24
N PHE A 209 -7.36 -7.87 12.29
CA PHE A 209 -6.56 -7.77 13.51
C PHE A 209 -7.02 -6.65 14.47
N ASN A 210 -8.10 -5.93 14.19
CA ASN A 210 -8.55 -4.81 15.03
C ASN A 210 -9.47 -5.22 16.21
N ASN A 211 -9.79 -6.51 16.38
CA ASN A 211 -10.68 -6.98 17.45
C ASN A 211 -10.11 -8.24 18.11
N LEU A 212 -9.30 -8.07 19.17
CA LEU A 212 -8.97 -9.13 20.15
C LEU A 212 -8.48 -8.52 21.48
N GLY A 213 -9.09 -7.40 21.86
CA GLY A 213 -8.86 -6.72 23.14
C GLY A 213 -10.12 -6.67 24.01
N ALA A 214 -10.95 -7.71 24.02
CA ALA A 214 -12.01 -7.92 25.01
C ALA A 214 -12.62 -9.32 24.82
N SER A 215 -12.71 -10.11 25.90
CA SER A 215 -13.25 -11.49 26.00
C SER A 215 -12.52 -12.53 25.14
N GLY A 216 -12.02 -13.65 25.65
CA GLY A 216 -12.39 -14.49 26.78
C GLY A 216 -12.05 -15.92 26.35
N GLU A 217 -11.57 -16.74 27.26
CA GLU A 217 -11.22 -18.15 27.04
C GLU A 217 -12.33 -18.93 26.31
N THR A 218 -11.98 -19.63 25.21
CA THR A 218 -12.60 -20.83 24.56
C THR A 218 -12.26 -20.77 23.06
N GLU A 219 -11.91 -21.79 22.29
CA GLU A 219 -12.01 -23.25 22.38
C GLU A 219 -10.86 -23.83 21.52
N ILE A 220 -10.02 -24.69 22.11
CA ILE A 220 -9.19 -25.63 21.34
C ILE A 220 -10.11 -26.76 20.90
N LYS A 221 -10.46 -26.84 19.60
CA LYS A 221 -11.06 -28.05 19.03
C LYS A 221 -10.18 -28.64 17.94
N ALA A 222 -9.61 -29.78 18.32
CA ALA A 222 -8.83 -30.68 17.51
C ALA A 222 -9.61 -31.21 16.30
N ARG A 223 -8.91 -31.34 15.17
CA ARG A 223 -9.22 -32.35 14.15
C ARG A 223 -8.01 -33.26 14.01
N LYS A 224 -8.05 -34.41 14.70
CA LYS A 224 -7.22 -35.57 14.42
C LYS A 224 -7.90 -36.39 13.31
N GLY A 225 -7.19 -36.61 12.21
CA GLY A 225 -7.42 -37.71 11.27
C GLY A 225 -6.36 -38.78 11.51
N GLU A 226 -6.81 -40.02 11.54
CA GLU A 226 -6.07 -41.23 11.94
C GLU A 226 -4.97 -41.66 10.95
N LYS A 227 -3.91 -42.29 11.49
CA LYS A 227 -3.50 -43.68 11.15
C LYS A 227 -2.34 -44.17 12.06
N ARG A 228 -2.67 -45.17 12.89
CA ARG A 228 -2.00 -46.50 13.13
C ARG A 228 -0.46 -46.55 13.04
N THR A 229 0.33 -47.12 13.96
CA THR A 229 0.21 -48.43 14.65
C THR A 229 1.09 -48.54 15.91
N ASN A 230 0.59 -49.32 16.88
CA ASN A 230 1.20 -50.14 17.94
C ASN A 230 2.69 -50.09 18.35
N GLU A 231 2.81 -50.12 19.69
CA GLU A 231 3.66 -50.97 20.55
C GLU A 231 5.03 -50.49 21.07
N ASN A 232 5.08 -50.48 22.41
CA ASN A 232 6.22 -50.62 23.34
C ASN A 232 7.13 -49.42 23.65
N SER A 233 6.78 -48.74 24.74
CA SER A 233 7.71 -48.22 25.79
C SER A 233 8.39 -49.41 26.53
N PRO A 234 9.43 -49.25 27.39
CA PRO A 234 9.96 -48.05 28.06
C PRO A 234 11.51 -47.92 27.88
N ASP A 235 12.27 -46.93 28.36
CA ASP A 235 12.37 -46.36 29.70
C ASP A 235 13.43 -45.23 29.70
N ARG A 236 13.30 -44.34 30.69
CA ARG A 236 14.37 -43.62 31.43
C ARG A 236 15.13 -42.40 30.88
N GLU A 237 15.09 -41.41 31.77
CA GLU A 237 16.19 -40.58 32.30
C GLU A 237 16.42 -39.18 31.70
N THR A 238 16.05 -38.21 32.54
CA THR A 238 16.62 -36.87 32.77
C THR A 238 18.07 -36.71 32.31
N ILE A 239 18.40 -35.57 31.70
CA ILE A 239 19.60 -34.77 32.02
C ILE A 239 19.41 -33.34 31.50
N THR A 240 20.01 -32.46 32.27
CA THR A 240 19.99 -31.01 32.32
C THR A 240 20.84 -30.32 31.24
N SER A 241 20.73 -28.99 31.25
CA SER A 241 21.77 -28.00 30.90
C SER A 241 21.72 -27.31 29.52
N LYS A 242 21.58 -25.98 29.61
CA LYS A 242 21.81 -24.97 28.56
C LYS A 242 23.28 -24.98 28.12
N PRO A 243 23.58 -24.40 26.94
CA PRO A 243 24.80 -23.60 26.83
C PRO A 243 24.56 -22.17 26.35
N LYS A 244 25.19 -21.22 27.08
CA LYS A 244 25.61 -19.91 26.60
C LYS A 244 26.85 -20.12 25.72
N VAL A 245 26.92 -19.46 24.55
CA VAL A 245 28.16 -19.38 23.78
C VAL A 245 28.78 -18.00 23.97
N PHE A 246 29.90 -17.99 24.70
CA PHE A 246 30.91 -16.93 24.77
C PHE A 246 31.96 -17.27 23.69
N ILE A 247 32.38 -16.30 22.87
CA ILE A 247 33.60 -16.44 22.05
C ILE A 247 34.62 -15.42 22.51
N SER A 248 35.85 -15.93 22.62
CA SER A 248 36.98 -15.48 23.41
C SER A 248 37.75 -14.30 22.83
N GLN A 249 38.33 -13.51 23.74
CA GLN A 249 39.53 -12.71 23.48
C GLN A 249 40.77 -13.62 23.58
N THR A 250 41.77 -13.39 22.73
CA THR A 250 43.14 -13.80 23.02
C THR A 250 44.09 -12.68 22.65
N VAL A 251 44.83 -12.25 23.66
CA VAL A 251 45.93 -11.28 23.64
C VAL A 251 47.20 -11.97 23.13
N ARG A 252 48.00 -11.29 22.30
CA ARG A 252 49.44 -11.55 22.16
C ARG A 252 50.23 -10.23 22.11
N THR A 253 50.80 -9.91 23.27
CA THR A 253 52.17 -9.44 23.56
C THR A 253 52.96 -8.57 22.58
N THR A 254 53.43 -7.46 23.15
CA THR A 254 54.45 -6.48 22.78
C THR A 254 55.84 -7.08 22.51
N ARG A 255 56.60 -6.49 21.57
CA ARG A 255 58.06 -6.31 21.73
C ARG A 255 58.55 -5.05 21.00
N GLN A 256 58.96 -4.06 21.80
CA GLN A 256 59.87 -2.98 21.41
C GLN A 256 61.31 -3.54 21.30
N SER A 257 62.05 -3.07 20.31
CA SER A 257 63.51 -2.99 20.35
C SER A 257 63.95 -1.66 19.73
N ARG A 258 64.75 -0.91 20.50
CA ARG A 258 65.46 0.34 20.14
C ARG A 258 66.76 0.03 19.36
N LEU A 259 67.31 1.09 18.74
CA LEU A 259 68.67 1.28 18.18
C LEU A 259 68.85 0.57 16.81
N ASN A 260 69.21 1.24 15.71
CA ASN A 260 70.06 2.42 15.47
C ASN A 260 69.41 3.48 14.57
#